data_AF-A0A9E2ZIA3-F1
#
_entry.id   AF-A0A9E2ZIA3-F1
#
_cell.length_a   1.000
_cell.length_b   1.000
_cell.length_c   1.000
_cell.angle_alpha   90.00
_cell.angle_beta   90.00
_cell.angle_gamma   90.00
#
_symmetry.space_group_name_H-M   'P 1'
#
loop_
_entity.id
_entity.type
_entity.pdbx_description
1 polymer ?
#
loop_
_entity_poly.entity_id
_entity_poly.type
_entity_poly.pdbx_seq_one_letter_code
_entity_poly.pdbx_strand_id
1 'polypeptide(L)'
;MAGRPVRQPAPTKTDGSARTVPIPRELAVVLGRHKLAARYGAPTDFVFAARTGRPLQQRNVARALRDAQRRATNAAGQRTFPILREVDADGRPVEVLRGVLPSMHSFRHTVASRALLAGESVDEVAFLLGHRDGTVTRTVYVREVADARRRAFRRSRMAAEYAGALRVALDGEARL
;
A
#
# COMPACT_ATOMS: atom_id res chain seq x y z
N MET A 1 -19.41 10.55 28.43
CA MET A 1 -19.50 10.59 26.95
C MET A 1 -19.27 9.18 26.42
N ALA A 2 -20.33 8.47 26.03
CA ALA A 2 -20.22 7.10 25.53
C ALA A 2 -19.44 7.10 24.20
N GLY A 3 -18.31 6.39 24.15
CA GLY A 3 -17.51 6.26 22.94
C GLY A 3 -18.32 5.64 21.80
N ARG A 4 -18.26 6.22 20.59
CA ARG A 4 -18.86 5.58 19.41
C ARG A 4 -18.28 4.17 19.27
N PRO A 5 -19.11 3.15 18.97
CA PRO A 5 -18.62 1.80 18.79
C PRO A 5 -17.59 1.75 17.67
N VAL A 6 -16.52 0.97 17.88
CA VAL A 6 -15.49 0.69 16.87
C VAL A 6 -16.18 0.21 15.60
N ARG A 7 -15.94 0.90 14.48
CA ARG A 7 -16.43 0.46 13.17
C ARG A 7 -15.83 -0.91 12.88
N GLN A 8 -16.66 -1.94 12.91
CA GLN A 8 -16.24 -3.25 12.41
C GLN A 8 -16.03 -3.14 10.90
N PRO A 9 -14.94 -3.71 10.35
CA PRO A 9 -14.78 -3.80 8.91
C PRO A 9 -16.02 -4.46 8.31
N ALA A 10 -16.53 -3.91 7.21
CA ALA A 10 -17.64 -4.53 6.49
C ALA A 10 -17.31 -6.01 6.23
N PRO A 11 -18.29 -6.93 6.40
CA PRO A 11 -18.02 -8.35 6.23
C PRO A 11 -17.39 -8.56 4.86
N THR A 12 -16.24 -9.23 4.83
CA THR A 12 -15.59 -9.57 3.58
C THR A 12 -16.55 -10.42 2.75
N LYS A 13 -16.70 -10.11 1.46
CA LYS A 13 -17.57 -10.86 0.53
C LYS A 13 -17.30 -12.38 0.56
N THR A 14 -16.14 -12.79 1.06
CA THR A 14 -15.76 -14.19 1.30
C THR A 14 -14.80 -14.30 2.48
N ASP A 15 -14.92 -15.36 3.29
CA ASP A 15 -14.03 -15.64 4.45
C ASP A 15 -12.53 -15.64 4.11
N GLY A 16 -12.18 -16.02 2.87
CA GLY A 16 -10.78 -16.05 2.41
C GLY A 16 -10.11 -14.69 2.20
N SER A 17 -10.84 -13.57 2.35
CA SER A 17 -10.27 -12.22 2.18
C SER A 17 -9.71 -11.62 3.48
N ALA A 18 -10.22 -12.07 4.64
CA ALA A 18 -9.77 -11.58 5.94
C ALA A 18 -8.43 -12.24 6.32
N ARG A 19 -7.43 -11.41 6.64
CA ARG A 19 -6.10 -11.90 7.04
C ARG A 19 -5.34 -10.87 7.85
N THR A 20 -4.42 -11.35 8.67
CA THR A 20 -3.47 -10.50 9.39
C THR A 20 -2.20 -10.35 8.56
N VAL A 21 -1.85 -9.12 8.20
CA VAL A 21 -0.64 -8.79 7.45
C VAL A 21 0.39 -8.21 8.42
N PRO A 22 1.63 -8.74 8.48
CA PRO A 22 2.68 -8.14 9.29
C PRO A 22 3.04 -6.76 8.75
N ILE A 23 3.15 -5.77 9.62
CA ILE A 23 3.67 -4.44 9.29
C ILE A 23 5.01 -4.21 9.99
N PRO A 24 6.04 -3.70 9.30
CA PRO A 24 7.27 -3.23 9.94
C PRO A 24 7.00 -2.17 11.00
N ARG A 25 7.89 -2.06 11.99
CA ARG A 25 7.75 -1.07 13.07
C ARG A 25 7.74 0.35 12.50
N GLU A 26 8.59 0.61 11.53
CA GLU A 26 8.73 1.88 10.82
C GLU A 26 7.41 2.25 10.13
N LEU A 27 6.76 1.30 9.46
CA LEU A 27 5.45 1.51 8.85
C LEU A 27 4.38 1.79 9.92
N ALA A 28 4.41 1.09 11.06
CA ALA A 28 3.50 1.37 12.16
C ALA A 28 3.69 2.79 12.72
N VAL A 29 4.93 3.29 12.79
CA VAL A 29 5.24 4.67 13.18
C VAL A 29 4.70 5.68 12.16
N VAL A 30 4.91 5.43 10.86
CA VAL A 30 4.35 6.28 9.78
C VAL A 30 2.83 6.36 9.89
N LEU A 31 2.14 5.22 10.03
CA LEU A 31 0.68 5.19 10.17
C LEU A 31 0.21 5.86 11.47
N GLY A 32 0.96 5.70 12.57
CA GLY A 32 0.68 6.35 13.84
C GLY A 32 0.78 7.88 13.75
N ARG A 33 1.87 8.40 13.17
CA ARG A 33 2.04 9.85 12.93
C ARG A 33 0.94 10.40 12.03
N HIS A 34 0.64 9.71 10.93
CA HIS A 34 -0.44 10.09 10.04
C HIS A 34 -1.78 10.21 10.77
N LYS A 35 -2.11 9.21 11.61
CA LYS A 35 -3.37 9.22 12.39
C LYS A 35 -3.40 10.35 13.43
N LEU A 36 -2.27 10.66 14.06
CA LEU A 36 -2.17 11.76 15.04
C LEU A 36 -2.31 13.13 14.39
N ALA A 37 -1.79 13.31 13.18
CA ALA A 37 -1.92 14.55 12.41
C ALA A 37 -3.29 14.71 11.73
N ALA A 38 -4.05 13.63 11.59
CA ALA A 38 -5.34 13.65 10.92
C ALA A 38 -6.40 14.43 11.74
N ARG A 39 -7.17 15.28 11.04
CA ARG A 39 -8.32 16.00 11.61
C ARG A 39 -9.36 15.08 12.26
N TYR A 40 -9.47 13.84 11.78
CA TYR A 40 -10.37 12.81 12.29
C TYR A 40 -9.55 11.63 12.81
N GLY A 41 -9.16 11.70 14.09
CA GLY A 41 -8.24 10.76 14.72
C GLY A 41 -8.89 9.81 15.73
N ALA A 42 -10.23 9.80 15.87
CA ALA A 42 -10.89 8.97 16.86
C ALA A 42 -10.63 7.47 16.60
N PRO A 43 -10.76 6.59 17.61
CA PRO A 43 -10.56 5.15 17.42
C PRO A 43 -11.42 4.55 16.30
N THR A 44 -12.59 5.14 16.05
CA THR A 44 -13.56 4.70 15.03
C THR A 44 -13.36 5.32 13.65
N ASP A 45 -12.48 6.30 13.53
CA ASP A 45 -12.23 7.01 12.27
C ASP A 45 -11.29 6.21 11.36
N PHE A 46 -11.41 6.44 10.06
CA PHE A 46 -10.56 5.80 9.07
C PHE A 46 -9.12 6.32 9.20
N VAL A 47 -8.14 5.42 9.07
CA VAL A 47 -6.72 5.81 9.00
C VAL A 47 -6.47 6.75 7.82
N PHE A 48 -7.07 6.47 6.67
CA PHE A 48 -7.04 7.34 5.48
C PHE A 48 -8.42 7.94 5.22
N ALA A 49 -8.64 9.15 5.72
CA ALA A 49 -9.90 9.87 5.58
C ALA A 49 -9.76 11.07 4.62
N ALA A 50 -10.82 11.35 3.87
CA ALA A 50 -10.97 12.62 3.17
C ALA A 50 -11.18 13.77 4.18
N ARG A 51 -11.08 15.02 3.72
CA ARG A 51 -11.32 16.24 4.52
C ARG A 51 -12.67 16.29 5.25
N THR A 52 -13.63 15.45 4.86
CA THR A 52 -14.97 15.34 5.44
C THR A 52 -15.10 14.19 6.45
N GLY A 53 -14.02 13.47 6.76
CA GLY A 53 -14.02 12.30 7.66
C GLY A 53 -14.51 11.00 7.01
N ARG A 54 -14.93 11.06 5.74
CA ARG A 54 -15.32 9.89 4.93
C ARG A 54 -14.08 9.10 4.47
N PRO A 55 -14.21 7.80 4.18
CA PRO A 55 -13.07 7.02 3.69
C PRO A 55 -12.53 7.61 2.39
N LEU A 56 -11.21 7.59 2.24
CA LEU A 56 -10.56 8.05 1.02
C LEU A 56 -10.98 7.16 -0.17
N GLN A 57 -11.66 7.75 -1.14
CA GLN A 57 -12.22 7.03 -2.29
C GLN A 57 -11.14 6.64 -3.31
N GLN A 58 -11.33 5.51 -4.00
CA GLN A 58 -10.39 5.01 -5.01
C GLN A 58 -10.05 6.06 -6.09
N ARG A 59 -11.03 6.83 -6.54
CA ARG A 59 -10.83 7.93 -7.52
C ARG A 59 -9.91 9.04 -6.99
N ASN A 60 -9.97 9.34 -5.68
CA ASN A 60 -9.14 10.35 -5.05
C ASN A 60 -7.70 9.85 -4.94
N VAL A 61 -7.52 8.58 -4.58
CA VAL A 61 -6.21 7.93 -4.55
C VAL A 61 -5.60 7.91 -5.96
N ALA A 62 -6.37 7.54 -6.97
CA ALA A 62 -5.91 7.53 -8.36
C ALA A 62 -5.48 8.93 -8.85
N ARG A 63 -6.22 9.98 -8.46
CA ARG A 63 -5.86 11.37 -8.74
C ARG A 63 -4.55 11.76 -8.06
N ALA A 64 -4.40 11.47 -6.77
CA ALA A 64 -3.18 11.76 -6.03
C ALA A 64 -1.95 11.04 -6.62
N LEU A 65 -2.12 9.79 -7.05
CA LEU A 65 -1.07 9.04 -7.76
C LEU A 65 -0.71 9.71 -9.08
N ARG A 66 -1.70 10.17 -9.86
CA ARG A 66 -1.45 10.88 -11.12
C ARG A 66 -0.67 12.18 -10.89
N ASP A 67 -1.03 12.93 -9.86
CA ASP A 67 -0.34 14.16 -9.48
C ASP A 67 1.11 13.89 -9.06
N ALA A 68 1.35 12.81 -8.32
CA ALA A 68 2.70 12.37 -7.97
C ALA A 68 3.52 11.98 -9.21
N GLN A 69 2.93 11.23 -10.15
CA GLN A 69 3.59 10.86 -11.41
C GLN A 69 3.95 12.09 -12.26
N ARG A 70 3.09 13.12 -12.29
CA ARG A 70 3.37 14.38 -13.01
C ARG A 70 4.55 15.17 -12.42
N ARG A 71 4.88 14.95 -11.15
CA ARG A 71 6.00 15.59 -10.43
C ARG A 71 7.26 14.71 -10.36
N ALA A 72 7.14 13.42 -10.61
CA ALA A 72 8.24 12.48 -10.47
C ALA A 72 9.39 12.79 -11.43
N THR A 73 10.60 12.85 -10.89
CA THR A 73 11.84 13.02 -11.65
C THR A 73 12.82 11.89 -11.35
N ASN A 74 13.65 11.53 -12.32
CA ASN A 74 14.78 10.62 -12.14
C ASN A 74 15.96 11.32 -11.42
N ALA A 75 17.05 10.58 -11.19
CA ALA A 75 18.25 11.11 -10.54
C ALA A 75 18.92 12.27 -11.33
N ALA A 76 18.70 12.33 -12.64
CA ALA A 76 19.17 13.41 -13.50
C ALA A 76 18.21 14.63 -13.54
N GLY A 77 17.16 14.65 -12.72
CA GLY A 77 16.16 15.73 -12.68
C GLY A 77 15.17 15.72 -13.86
N GLN A 78 15.26 14.74 -14.75
CA GLN A 78 14.34 14.60 -15.88
C GLN A 78 13.04 13.95 -15.42
N ARG A 79 11.92 14.29 -16.06
CA ARG A 79 10.61 13.72 -15.70
C ARG A 79 10.60 12.21 -15.94
N THR A 80 10.16 11.44 -14.95
CA THR A 80 10.04 9.98 -15.07
C THR A 80 8.95 9.57 -16.06
N PHE A 81 7.90 10.39 -16.21
CA PHE A 81 6.75 10.12 -17.06
C PHE A 81 6.46 11.31 -18.00
N PRO A 82 7.29 11.53 -19.03
CA PRO A 82 7.15 12.67 -19.94
C PRO A 82 5.80 12.68 -20.67
N ILE A 83 5.29 11.51 -21.07
CA ILE A 83 4.00 11.31 -21.75
C ILE A 83 2.82 11.99 -21.05
N LEU A 84 2.88 12.20 -19.73
CA LEU A 84 1.81 12.89 -19.00
C LEU A 84 1.64 14.35 -19.40
N ARG A 85 2.64 14.97 -20.04
CA ARG A 85 2.63 16.37 -20.46
C ARG A 85 2.70 16.56 -21.97
N GLU A 86 2.79 15.47 -22.72
CA GLU A 86 2.79 15.52 -24.17
C GLU A 86 1.39 15.88 -24.68
N VAL A 87 1.36 16.63 -25.77
CA VAL A 87 0.15 16.99 -26.50
C VAL A 87 0.28 16.53 -27.95
N ASP A 88 -0.84 16.16 -28.55
CA ASP A 88 -0.93 15.81 -29.97
C ASP A 88 -0.86 17.07 -30.87
N ALA A 89 -0.96 16.87 -32.18
CA ALA A 89 -0.94 17.94 -33.16
C ALA A 89 -2.07 18.97 -32.98
N ASP A 90 -3.18 18.57 -32.35
CA ASP A 90 -4.33 19.41 -32.05
C ASP A 90 -4.23 20.10 -30.68
N GLY A 91 -3.10 19.94 -29.98
CA GLY A 91 -2.86 20.50 -28.65
C GLY A 91 -3.59 19.78 -27.52
N ARG A 92 -4.17 18.59 -27.77
CA ARG A 92 -4.85 17.79 -26.75
C ARG A 92 -3.85 16.86 -26.05
N PRO A 93 -4.03 16.54 -24.75
CA PRO A 93 -3.14 15.60 -24.06
C PRO A 93 -3.08 14.26 -24.79
N VAL A 94 -1.87 13.75 -25.04
CA VAL A 94 -1.66 12.43 -25.65
C VAL A 94 -2.36 11.35 -24.83
N GLU A 95 -3.08 10.46 -25.50
CA GLU A 95 -3.75 9.34 -24.84
C GLU A 95 -2.72 8.39 -24.23
N VAL A 96 -2.87 8.12 -22.93
CA VAL A 96 -2.00 7.18 -22.23
C VAL A 96 -2.67 5.82 -22.13
N LEU A 97 -2.14 4.86 -22.88
CA LEU A 97 -2.62 3.48 -22.88
C LEU A 97 -2.51 2.84 -21.48
N ARG A 98 -3.46 1.92 -21.21
CA ARG A 98 -3.46 1.15 -19.96
C ARG A 98 -2.19 0.32 -19.84
N GLY A 99 -1.54 0.38 -18.68
CA GLY A 99 -0.31 -0.39 -18.40
C GLY A 99 0.98 0.38 -18.63
N VAL A 100 0.96 1.48 -19.39
CA VAL A 100 2.13 2.36 -19.60
C VAL A 100 2.57 3.01 -18.28
N LEU A 101 1.58 3.44 -17.48
CA LEU A 101 1.84 4.08 -16.19
C LEU A 101 1.49 3.13 -15.04
N PRO A 102 2.31 3.12 -13.97
CA PRO A 102 1.98 2.38 -12.77
C PRO A 102 0.60 2.78 -12.22
N SER A 103 -0.16 1.78 -11.81
CA SER A 103 -1.47 1.94 -11.16
C SER A 103 -1.41 1.53 -9.70
N MET A 104 -2.50 1.70 -8.95
CA MET A 104 -2.61 1.15 -7.60
C MET A 104 -2.40 -0.36 -7.54
N HIS A 105 -2.79 -1.09 -8.59
CA HIS A 105 -2.57 -2.53 -8.69
C HIS A 105 -1.10 -2.87 -8.96
N SER A 106 -0.37 -1.99 -9.65
CA SER A 106 1.06 -2.16 -9.91
C SER A 106 1.88 -2.20 -8.61
N PHE A 107 1.51 -1.42 -7.59
CA PHE A 107 2.17 -1.51 -6.28
C PHE A 107 2.03 -2.89 -5.63
N ARG A 108 0.87 -3.53 -5.79
CA ARG A 108 0.65 -4.90 -5.30
C ARG A 108 1.55 -5.91 -6.01
N HIS A 109 1.73 -5.76 -7.33
CA HIS A 109 2.68 -6.58 -8.08
C HIS A 109 4.13 -6.31 -7.66
N THR A 110 4.51 -5.06 -7.43
CA THR A 110 5.84 -4.73 -6.90
C THR A 110 6.09 -5.46 -5.58
N VAL A 111 5.13 -5.46 -4.64
CA VAL A 111 5.25 -6.22 -3.39
C VAL A 111 5.44 -7.71 -3.64
N ALA A 112 4.67 -8.30 -4.56
CA ALA A 112 4.80 -9.71 -4.92
C ALA A 112 6.20 -10.03 -5.48
N SER A 113 6.64 -9.27 -6.48
CA SER A 113 7.92 -9.46 -7.16
C SER A 113 9.10 -9.26 -6.21
N ARG A 114 9.08 -8.22 -5.37
CA ARG A 114 10.17 -7.97 -4.42
C ARG A 114 10.24 -9.06 -3.34
N ALA A 115 9.09 -9.54 -2.86
CA ALA A 115 9.06 -10.66 -1.90
C ALA A 115 9.63 -11.95 -2.50
N LEU A 116 9.27 -12.30 -3.74
CA LEU A 116 9.84 -13.45 -4.44
C LEU A 116 11.35 -13.30 -4.66
N LEU A 117 11.81 -12.12 -5.11
CA LEU A 117 13.24 -11.84 -5.29
C LEU A 117 14.03 -11.90 -3.98
N ALA A 118 13.40 -11.52 -2.87
CA ALA A 118 14.02 -11.67 -1.56
C ALA A 118 14.16 -13.16 -1.17
N GLY A 119 13.32 -14.05 -1.71
CA GLY A 119 13.29 -15.48 -1.40
C GLY A 119 12.11 -15.92 -0.54
N GLU A 120 11.01 -15.15 -0.51
CA GLU A 120 9.75 -15.61 0.10
C GLU A 120 9.09 -16.70 -0.77
N SER A 121 8.37 -17.63 -0.14
CA SER A 121 7.66 -18.69 -0.86
C SER A 121 6.44 -18.15 -1.62
N VAL A 122 6.08 -18.80 -2.72
CA VAL A 122 4.88 -18.47 -3.51
C VAL A 122 3.61 -18.52 -2.65
N ASP A 123 3.52 -19.51 -1.75
CA ASP A 123 2.39 -19.67 -0.84
C ASP A 123 2.25 -18.52 0.15
N GLU A 124 3.36 -18.05 0.71
CA GLU A 124 3.35 -16.90 1.64
C GLU A 124 3.01 -15.60 0.91
N VAL A 125 3.50 -15.41 -0.31
CA VAL A 125 3.13 -14.27 -1.15
C VAL A 125 1.63 -14.33 -1.49
N ALA A 126 1.10 -15.49 -1.88
CA ALA A 126 -0.31 -15.68 -2.16
C ALA A 126 -1.20 -15.41 -0.93
N PHE A 127 -0.78 -15.89 0.24
CA PHE A 127 -1.44 -15.60 1.51
C PHE A 127 -1.45 -14.10 1.81
N LEU A 128 -0.30 -13.42 1.74
CA LEU A 128 -0.18 -11.98 2.01
C LEU A 128 -1.03 -11.13 1.08
N LEU A 129 -1.14 -11.53 -0.18
CA LEU A 129 -1.92 -10.81 -1.17
C LEU A 129 -3.40 -11.20 -1.16
N GLY A 130 -3.75 -12.36 -0.61
CA GLY A 130 -5.13 -12.85 -0.54
C GLY A 130 -5.66 -13.21 -1.93
N HIS A 131 -4.90 -14.00 -2.69
CA HIS A 131 -5.39 -14.58 -3.94
C HIS A 131 -6.38 -15.72 -3.61
N ARG A 132 -7.58 -15.67 -4.21
CA ARG A 132 -8.65 -16.66 -4.03
C ARG A 132 -8.55 -17.84 -5.03
N ASP A 133 -7.78 -17.70 -6.11
CA ASP A 133 -7.58 -18.76 -7.09
C ASP A 133 -6.15 -18.80 -7.61
N GLY A 134 -5.70 -20.02 -7.87
CA GLY A 134 -4.38 -20.38 -8.34
C GLY A 134 -4.12 -21.77 -7.80
N THR A 135 -4.24 -22.78 -8.65
CA THR A 135 -4.06 -24.21 -8.37
C THR A 135 -2.80 -24.48 -7.54
N VAL A 136 -2.90 -24.38 -6.22
CA VAL A 136 -1.85 -24.72 -5.25
C VAL A 136 -2.54 -25.25 -3.99
N THR A 137 -2.30 -26.53 -3.72
CA THR A 137 -2.85 -27.32 -2.62
C THR A 137 -2.49 -26.70 -1.26
N ARG A 138 -3.50 -26.20 -0.55
CA ARG A 138 -3.38 -25.61 0.79
C ARG A 138 -3.18 -26.71 1.84
N THR A 139 -1.94 -27.15 2.04
CA THR A 139 -1.60 -27.96 3.21
C THR A 139 -1.22 -27.04 4.37
N VAL A 140 -2.08 -27.03 5.39
CA VAL A 140 -1.89 -26.33 6.65
C VAL A 140 -0.62 -26.87 7.34
N TYR A 141 0.37 -26.00 7.62
CA TYR A 141 1.51 -26.39 8.45
C TYR A 141 1.75 -25.43 9.63
N VAL A 142 1.47 -25.98 10.82
CA VAL A 142 1.99 -25.66 12.16
C VAL A 142 1.90 -24.18 12.56
N ARG A 143 0.73 -23.84 13.11
CA ARG A 143 0.30 -22.53 13.61
C ARG A 143 0.89 -22.21 14.99
N GLU A 144 1.06 -20.92 15.23
CA GLU A 144 1.36 -20.23 16.49
C GLU A 144 2.83 -19.89 16.82
N VAL A 145 3.70 -20.80 17.24
CA VAL A 145 5.11 -20.42 17.59
C VAL A 145 5.90 -20.02 16.36
N ALA A 146 5.71 -20.75 15.27
CA ALA A 146 6.29 -20.41 14.00
C ALA A 146 5.62 -19.16 13.39
N ASP A 147 4.38 -18.81 13.76
CA ASP A 147 3.74 -17.58 13.27
C ASP A 147 4.37 -16.32 13.88
N ALA A 148 4.71 -16.30 15.17
CA ALA A 148 5.37 -15.15 15.77
C ALA A 148 6.77 -14.92 15.19
N ARG A 149 7.57 -15.98 15.05
CA ARG A 149 8.90 -15.94 14.42
C ARG A 149 8.81 -15.57 12.93
N ARG A 150 7.89 -16.18 12.18
CA ARG A 150 7.63 -15.83 10.76
C ARG A 150 7.16 -14.39 10.60
N ARG A 151 6.30 -13.87 11.49
CA ARG A 151 5.90 -12.46 11.47
C ARG A 151 7.08 -11.54 11.76
N ALA A 152 7.92 -11.87 12.74
CA ALA A 152 9.11 -11.09 13.07
C ALA A 152 10.11 -11.07 11.90
N PHE A 153 10.44 -12.25 11.35
CA PHE A 153 11.32 -12.38 10.19
C PHE A 153 10.78 -11.58 8.98
N ARG A 154 9.48 -11.69 8.70
CA ARG A 154 8.83 -10.91 7.64
C ARG A 154 8.89 -9.41 7.87
N ARG A 155 8.68 -8.94 9.11
CA ARG A 155 8.87 -7.52 9.42
C ARG A 155 10.28 -7.06 9.11
N SER A 156 11.29 -7.85 9.50
CA SER A 156 12.69 -7.53 9.21
C SER A 156 12.98 -7.49 7.71
N ARG A 157 12.42 -8.43 6.94
CA ARG A 157 12.58 -8.51 5.48
C ARG A 157 11.91 -7.35 4.76
N MET A 158 10.67 -7.02 5.14
CA MET A 158 9.95 -5.85 4.64
C MET A 158 10.68 -4.55 5.01
N ALA A 159 11.21 -4.44 6.23
CA ALA A 159 12.00 -3.28 6.65
C ALA A 159 13.26 -3.13 5.80
N ALA A 160 14.00 -4.22 5.56
CA ALA A 160 15.19 -4.22 4.71
C ALA A 160 14.86 -3.84 3.26
N GLU A 161 13.84 -4.48 2.66
CA GLU A 161 13.47 -4.29 1.26
C GLU A 161 12.97 -2.87 0.97
N TYR A 162 12.23 -2.28 1.92
CA TYR A 162 11.59 -0.97 1.76
C TYR A 162 12.25 0.14 2.59
N ALA A 163 13.46 -0.08 3.10
CA ALA A 163 14.17 0.88 3.98
C ALA A 163 14.21 2.30 3.39
N GLY A 164 14.52 2.42 2.10
CA GLY A 164 14.57 3.71 1.40
C GLY A 164 13.21 4.42 1.37
N ALA A 165 12.13 3.70 1.07
CA ALA A 165 10.77 4.25 1.04
C ALA A 165 10.26 4.63 2.44
N LEU A 166 10.55 3.78 3.44
CA LEU A 166 10.18 4.02 4.83
C LEU A 166 10.91 5.25 5.39
N ARG A 167 12.19 5.44 5.06
CA ARG A 167 12.96 6.63 5.44
C ARG A 167 12.33 7.90 4.87
N VAL A 168 12.05 7.92 3.57
CA VAL A 168 11.40 9.08 2.92
C VAL A 168 10.05 9.40 3.56
N ALA A 169 9.24 8.39 3.89
CA ALA A 169 7.95 8.59 4.56
C ALA A 169 8.11 9.15 5.99
N LEU A 170 9.08 8.65 6.75
CA LEU A 170 9.37 9.13 8.11
C LEU A 170 9.91 10.57 8.11
N ASP A 171 10.70 10.94 7.11
CA ASP A 171 11.29 12.28 6.96
C ASP A 171 10.27 13.30 6.41
N GLY A 172 9.38 12.87 5.50
CA GLY A 172 8.39 13.73 4.84
C GLY A 172 7.25 14.18 5.77
N GLU A 173 6.83 13.32 6.69
CA GLU A 173 5.81 13.65 7.70
C GLU A 173 6.36 14.56 8.83
N ALA A 174 7.67 14.83 8.88
CA ALA A 174 8.26 15.80 9.81
C ALA A 174 8.22 17.26 9.28
N ARG A 175 7.74 17.47 8.04
CA ARG A 175 7.68 18.78 7.36
C ARG A 175 6.25 19.32 7.16
N LEU A 176 5.28 18.79 7.90
CA LEU A 176 3.90 19.30 7.97
C LEU A 176 3.62 19.86 9.37
#